data_AF-A0AAV4XKB8-F1
#
_entry.id   AF-A0AAV4XKB8-F1
#
_cell.length_a   1.000
_cell.length_b   1.000
_cell.length_c   1.000
_cell.angle_alpha   90.00
_cell.angle_beta   90.00
_cell.angle_gamma   90.00
#
_symmetry.space_group_name_H-M   'P 1'
#
loop_
_entity.id
_entity.type
_entity.pdbx_description
1 polymer ?
#
loop_
_entity_poly.entity_id
_entity_poly.type
_entity_poly.pdbx_seq_one_letter_code
_entity_poly.pdbx_strand_id
1 'polypeptide(L)'
;MRRETAFEIRAMWFNLGPHQIHFVRFEHEMITKLDMLVEGGRGDEEYKDLFLEIVGGLCENHQTMHEKGMVFVRTVVRLMKRLLEYRMIVTDENKENRMSCTVNLLEFYHEINRKEMYIRYLYKLCDLHLDCENYVEAAFTLKLHAKLLRWSDESLSQLLKMISKLWETGIAICKELTIQSDQNQNTFVYLIMDEDFQHSYRTKHLFIEVKAYELLTDFTSRLLNQYPNAKVMNKLAPPGEDITESDKQRGPKDSDNEFATMWLERTNLVISYPLPGILHWFPVTSSQSFEISPLENAIETMEMTNKRICNLVLQHRSDPMLPIHPLSMLLNGVVDAAVMGGIINYEKAFFTEEYTQTHNTRKDTEGIQKLKDLIACQVPLLKAGIVIHKQKAPESLKPFHQHMEEAFLKLRTSIEEKYAIEKSVQSSISISSLQSSKISPSIRGASIL
;
A
#
# COMPACT_ATOMS: atom_id res chain seq x y z
N MET A 1 -44.01 36.12 -0.06
CA MET A 1 -43.56 34.97 0.75
C MET A 1 -42.07 35.03 1.14
N ARG A 2 -41.08 34.59 0.32
CA ARG A 2 -39.66 34.53 0.76
C ARG A 2 -39.08 35.86 1.27
N ARG A 3 -39.42 36.98 0.63
CA ARG A 3 -39.01 38.33 1.06
C ARG A 3 -39.64 38.74 2.40
N GLU A 4 -40.92 38.44 2.60
CA GLU A 4 -41.64 38.73 3.85
C GLU A 4 -41.07 37.93 5.02
N THR A 5 -40.80 36.64 4.81
CA THR A 5 -40.11 35.81 5.80
C THR A 5 -38.72 36.36 6.14
N ALA A 6 -37.98 36.90 5.16
CA ALA A 6 -36.70 37.54 5.44
C ALA A 6 -36.84 38.81 6.29
N PHE A 7 -37.91 39.60 6.11
CA PHE A 7 -38.21 40.75 6.96
C PHE A 7 -38.56 40.33 8.39
N GLU A 8 -39.30 39.23 8.57
CA GLU A 8 -39.60 38.66 9.89
C GLU A 8 -38.34 38.16 10.59
N ILE A 9 -37.43 37.47 9.87
CA ILE A 9 -36.12 37.05 10.40
C ILE A 9 -35.28 38.26 10.80
N ARG A 10 -35.28 39.31 9.99
CA ARG A 10 -34.60 40.57 10.35
C ARG A 10 -35.22 41.22 11.59
N ALA A 11 -36.54 41.14 11.77
CA ALA A 11 -37.18 41.62 12.99
C ALA A 11 -36.78 40.79 14.22
N MET A 12 -36.61 39.46 14.06
CA MET A 12 -36.12 38.59 15.13
C MET A 12 -34.72 38.96 15.63
N TRP A 13 -33.84 39.46 14.76
CA TRP A 13 -32.51 39.93 15.15
C TRP A 13 -32.54 40.96 16.29
N PHE A 14 -33.49 41.91 16.23
CA PHE A 14 -33.63 42.94 17.25
C PHE A 14 -34.27 42.43 18.56
N ASN A 15 -34.82 41.21 18.55
CA ASN A 15 -35.49 40.57 19.68
C ASN A 15 -34.71 39.35 20.22
N LEU A 16 -33.44 39.18 19.86
CA LEU A 16 -32.66 37.99 20.22
C LEU A 16 -32.52 37.79 21.74
N GLY A 17 -32.46 38.85 22.55
CA GLY A 17 -32.46 38.77 24.02
C GLY A 17 -31.57 37.65 24.59
N PRO A 18 -32.12 36.63 25.28
CA PRO A 18 -31.37 35.50 25.86
C PRO A 18 -30.86 34.49 24.81
N HIS A 19 -31.25 34.60 23.54
CA HIS A 19 -30.80 33.77 22.42
C HIS A 19 -29.48 34.26 21.80
N GLN A 20 -28.73 35.15 22.45
CA GLN A 20 -27.35 35.46 22.07
C GLN A 20 -26.47 34.25 22.38
N ILE A 21 -26.22 33.42 21.36
CA ILE A 21 -25.49 32.15 21.50
C ILE A 21 -23.97 32.41 21.56
N HIS A 22 -23.25 31.61 22.35
CA HIS A 22 -21.79 31.53 22.27
C HIS A 22 -21.33 31.06 20.88
N PHE A 23 -20.39 31.79 20.27
CA PHE A 23 -19.92 31.55 18.89
C PHE A 23 -19.58 30.08 18.58
N VAL A 24 -18.95 29.35 19.50
CA VAL A 24 -18.60 27.92 19.32
C VAL A 24 -19.82 27.03 19.14
N ARG A 25 -20.91 27.31 19.88
CA ARG A 25 -22.16 26.56 19.77
C ARG A 25 -22.88 26.91 18.47
N PHE A 26 -22.85 28.18 18.07
CA PHE A 26 -23.36 28.62 16.76
C PHE A 26 -22.62 27.92 15.61
N GLU A 27 -21.30 27.92 15.64
CA GLU A 27 -20.46 27.29 14.63
C GLU A 27 -20.74 25.79 14.51
N HIS A 28 -20.84 25.09 15.64
CA HIS A 28 -21.16 23.67 15.67
C HIS A 28 -22.54 23.35 15.07
N GLU A 29 -23.56 24.14 15.45
CA GLU A 29 -24.91 23.98 14.93
C GLU A 29 -24.96 24.28 13.42
N MET A 30 -24.26 25.33 12.97
CA MET A 30 -24.19 25.71 11.57
C MET A 30 -23.61 24.57 10.71
N ILE A 31 -22.48 24.01 11.12
CA ILE A 31 -21.84 22.88 10.40
C ILE A 31 -22.80 21.68 10.33
N THR A 32 -23.47 21.36 11.44
CA THR A 32 -24.41 20.25 11.52
C THR A 32 -25.63 20.43 10.64
N LYS A 33 -26.21 21.63 10.63
CA LYS A 33 -27.37 21.95 9.79
C LYS A 33 -26.98 22.00 8.32
N LEU A 34 -25.82 22.56 8.00
CA LEU A 34 -25.34 22.65 6.63
C LEU A 34 -25.11 21.25 6.02
N ASP A 35 -24.48 20.34 6.76
CA ASP A 35 -24.33 18.94 6.35
C ASP A 35 -25.67 18.32 5.94
N MET A 36 -26.66 18.36 6.85
CA MET A 36 -27.98 17.78 6.59
C MET A 36 -28.72 18.46 5.42
N LEU A 37 -28.64 19.79 5.32
CA LEU A 37 -29.37 20.54 4.30
C LEU A 37 -28.77 20.33 2.91
N VAL A 38 -27.44 20.33 2.79
CA VAL A 38 -26.77 20.14 1.49
C VAL A 38 -26.93 18.70 1.03
N GLU A 39 -26.76 17.72 1.92
CA GLU A 39 -27.06 16.31 1.64
C GLU A 39 -28.54 16.14 1.23
N GLY A 40 -29.47 16.86 1.87
CA GLY A 40 -30.89 16.93 1.53
C GLY A 40 -31.23 17.72 0.25
N GLY A 41 -30.24 18.06 -0.58
CA GLY A 41 -30.43 18.69 -1.88
C GLY A 41 -30.64 20.21 -1.84
N ARG A 42 -30.26 20.90 -0.76
CA ARG A 42 -30.29 22.38 -0.68
C ARG A 42 -28.91 22.97 -0.95
N GLY A 43 -28.86 24.25 -1.32
CA GLY A 43 -27.60 24.96 -1.62
C GLY A 43 -26.98 24.55 -2.96
N ASP A 44 -26.16 25.44 -3.49
CA ASP A 44 -25.46 25.34 -4.78
C ASP A 44 -24.15 26.16 -4.73
N GLU A 45 -23.38 26.13 -5.82
CA GLU A 45 -22.13 26.89 -5.93
C GLU A 45 -22.37 28.40 -5.76
N GLU A 46 -23.47 28.93 -6.31
CA GLU A 46 -23.84 30.34 -6.17
C GLU A 46 -24.09 30.73 -4.71
N TYR A 47 -24.81 29.90 -3.95
CA TYR A 47 -25.04 30.12 -2.52
C TYR A 47 -23.72 30.13 -1.73
N LYS A 48 -22.79 29.23 -2.06
CA LYS A 48 -21.47 29.17 -1.44
C LYS A 48 -20.66 30.44 -1.73
N ASP A 49 -20.70 30.95 -2.97
CA ASP A 49 -20.02 32.19 -3.35
C ASP A 49 -20.66 33.42 -2.68
N LEU A 50 -21.99 33.51 -2.64
CA LEU A 50 -22.72 34.57 -1.93
C LEU A 50 -22.45 34.56 -0.43
N PHE A 51 -22.32 33.38 0.20
CA PHE A 51 -21.97 33.26 1.61
C PHE A 51 -20.57 33.84 1.87
N LEU A 52 -19.60 33.51 1.01
CA LEU A 52 -18.24 34.05 1.12
C LEU A 52 -18.24 35.58 0.98
N GLU A 53 -18.93 36.11 -0.03
CA GLU A 53 -19.00 37.55 -0.26
C GLU A 53 -19.64 38.30 0.91
N ILE A 54 -20.84 37.88 1.33
CA ILE A 54 -21.63 38.60 2.34
C ILE A 54 -21.05 38.38 3.74
N VAL A 55 -20.92 37.12 4.18
CA VAL A 55 -20.48 36.82 5.56
C VAL A 55 -18.98 37.07 5.71
N GLY A 56 -18.19 36.76 4.68
CA GLY A 56 -16.76 37.09 4.65
C GLY A 56 -16.53 38.59 4.73
N GLY A 57 -17.22 39.40 3.92
CA GLY A 57 -17.10 40.86 3.98
C GLY A 57 -17.53 41.45 5.32
N LEU A 58 -18.56 40.87 5.97
CA LEU A 58 -18.96 41.28 7.31
C LEU A 58 -17.92 40.94 8.38
N CYS A 59 -17.31 39.75 8.33
CA CYS A 59 -16.27 39.36 9.26
C CYS A 59 -14.97 40.15 9.04
N GLU A 60 -14.58 40.36 7.78
CA GLU A 60 -13.35 41.07 7.41
C GLU A 60 -13.31 42.49 8.00
N ASN A 61 -14.43 43.19 7.97
CA ASN A 61 -14.55 44.55 8.49
C ASN A 61 -14.86 44.63 10.00
N HIS A 62 -14.95 43.49 10.70
CA HIS A 62 -15.40 43.46 12.11
C HIS A 62 -14.24 43.51 13.10
N GLN A 63 -14.21 44.54 13.97
CA GLN A 63 -13.10 44.79 14.90
C GLN A 63 -12.72 43.61 15.81
N THR A 64 -13.70 42.91 16.42
CA THR A 64 -13.43 41.79 17.35
C THR A 64 -13.59 40.40 16.76
N MET A 65 -14.40 40.24 15.71
CA MET A 65 -14.73 38.94 15.11
C MET A 65 -13.92 38.65 13.84
N HIS A 66 -13.04 39.55 13.39
CA HIS A 66 -12.25 39.35 12.17
C HIS A 66 -11.57 37.98 12.13
N GLU A 67 -10.70 37.67 13.10
CA GLU A 67 -9.91 36.44 13.05
C GLU A 67 -10.79 35.17 13.13
N LYS A 68 -11.62 35.07 14.18
CA LYS A 68 -12.49 33.90 14.40
C LYS A 68 -13.55 33.75 13.32
N GLY A 69 -14.13 34.86 12.88
CA GLY A 69 -15.12 34.92 11.80
C GLY A 69 -14.53 34.49 10.46
N MET A 70 -13.33 34.96 10.11
CA MET A 70 -12.69 34.56 8.85
C MET A 70 -12.26 33.08 8.84
N VAL A 71 -11.81 32.53 9.98
CA VAL A 71 -11.58 31.07 10.12
C VAL A 71 -12.87 30.29 9.91
N PHE A 72 -13.97 30.74 10.51
CA PHE A 72 -15.29 30.15 10.34
C PHE A 72 -15.77 30.20 8.88
N VAL A 73 -15.71 31.37 8.23
CA VAL A 73 -16.14 31.52 6.83
C VAL A 73 -15.34 30.60 5.92
N ARG A 74 -14.01 30.56 6.05
CA ARG A 74 -13.16 29.63 5.28
C ARG A 74 -13.55 28.18 5.52
N THR A 75 -13.84 27.80 6.77
CA THR A 75 -14.27 26.44 7.12
C THR A 75 -15.60 26.07 6.47
N VAL A 76 -16.60 26.95 6.57
CA VAL A 76 -17.94 26.73 6.02
C VAL A 76 -17.93 26.69 4.48
N VAL A 77 -17.15 27.56 3.83
CA VAL A 77 -16.99 27.54 2.37
C VAL A 77 -16.33 26.24 1.90
N ARG A 78 -15.28 25.79 2.58
CA ARG A 78 -14.64 24.49 2.29
C ARG A 78 -15.60 23.32 2.52
N LEU A 79 -16.39 23.37 3.59
CA LEU A 79 -17.41 22.36 3.87
C LEU A 79 -18.47 22.30 2.76
N MET A 80 -19.04 23.44 2.35
CA MET A 80 -20.03 23.49 1.27
C MET A 80 -19.47 22.91 -0.03
N LYS A 81 -18.22 23.25 -0.39
CA LYS A 81 -17.57 22.68 -1.56
C LYS A 81 -17.50 21.14 -1.47
N ARG A 82 -17.04 20.58 -0.35
CA ARG A 82 -16.96 19.12 -0.16
C ARG A 82 -18.33 18.45 -0.15
N LEU A 83 -19.35 19.07 0.44
CA LEU A 83 -20.70 18.53 0.46
C LEU A 83 -21.38 18.58 -0.92
N LEU A 84 -21.10 19.63 -1.72
CA LEU A 84 -21.59 19.72 -3.09
C LEU A 84 -20.90 18.68 -3.99
N GLU A 85 -19.59 18.49 -3.86
CA GLU A 85 -18.85 17.39 -4.52
C GLU A 85 -19.45 16.02 -4.14
N TYR A 86 -19.71 15.80 -2.85
CA TYR A 86 -20.35 14.58 -2.35
C TYR A 86 -21.74 14.36 -2.91
N ARG A 87 -22.58 15.40 -2.97
CA ARG A 87 -23.93 15.30 -3.51
C ARG A 87 -23.95 14.86 -4.98
N MET A 88 -22.95 15.26 -5.76
CA MET A 88 -22.85 14.84 -7.17
C MET A 88 -22.49 13.36 -7.32
N ILE A 89 -21.78 12.78 -6.34
CA ILE A 89 -21.21 11.43 -6.43
C ILE A 89 -22.00 10.41 -5.57
N VAL A 90 -22.77 10.84 -4.57
CA VAL A 90 -23.43 9.92 -3.62
C VAL A 90 -24.41 8.93 -4.30
N THR A 91 -24.97 9.30 -5.46
CA THR A 91 -25.84 8.45 -6.28
C THR A 91 -25.13 7.79 -7.47
N ASP A 92 -23.80 7.91 -7.56
CA ASP A 92 -23.00 7.27 -8.61
C ASP A 92 -23.17 5.74 -8.53
N GLU A 93 -23.32 5.09 -9.68
CA GLU A 93 -23.37 3.62 -9.78
C GLU A 93 -22.04 3.01 -9.30
N ASN A 94 -20.96 3.76 -9.47
CA ASN A 94 -19.64 3.38 -9.04
C ASN A 94 -19.45 3.58 -7.53
N LYS A 95 -19.45 2.46 -6.81
CA LYS A 95 -19.24 2.43 -5.35
C LYS A 95 -17.84 2.92 -4.94
N GLU A 96 -16.81 2.79 -5.78
CA GLU A 96 -15.46 3.29 -5.48
C GLU A 96 -15.40 4.82 -5.46
N ASN A 97 -16.12 5.48 -6.37
CA ASN A 97 -16.26 6.94 -6.39
C ASN A 97 -16.94 7.42 -5.10
N ARG A 98 -18.01 6.71 -4.70
CA ARG A 98 -18.74 6.96 -3.45
C ARG A 98 -17.84 6.80 -2.23
N MET A 99 -17.03 5.74 -2.16
CA MET A 99 -16.06 5.52 -1.08
C MET A 99 -15.01 6.62 -1.02
N SER A 100 -14.38 6.95 -2.15
CA SER A 100 -13.37 8.02 -2.26
C SER A 100 -13.92 9.36 -1.77
N CYS A 101 -15.12 9.74 -2.23
CA CYS A 101 -15.73 11.00 -1.83
C CYS A 101 -16.13 11.01 -0.34
N THR A 102 -16.59 9.88 0.18
CA THR A 102 -16.89 9.71 1.61
C THR A 102 -15.62 9.89 2.46
N VAL A 103 -14.48 9.36 2.00
CA VAL A 103 -13.17 9.54 2.67
C VAL A 103 -12.72 11.00 2.63
N ASN A 104 -12.91 11.72 1.53
CA ASN A 104 -12.58 13.14 1.45
C ASN A 104 -13.36 13.98 2.49
N LEU A 105 -14.65 13.66 2.72
CA LEU A 105 -15.44 14.30 3.77
C LEU A 105 -14.99 13.89 5.18
N LEU A 106 -14.66 12.61 5.38
CA LEU A 106 -14.07 12.11 6.63
C LEU A 106 -12.81 12.88 7.01
N GLU A 107 -11.87 13.00 6.08
CA GLU A 107 -10.63 13.75 6.29
C GLU A 107 -10.90 15.20 6.65
N PHE A 108 -11.85 15.85 5.95
CA PHE A 108 -12.25 17.21 6.25
C PHE A 108 -12.81 17.35 7.68
N TYR A 109 -13.73 16.48 8.10
CA TYR A 109 -14.28 16.52 9.46
C TYR A 109 -13.26 16.19 10.55
N HIS A 110 -12.27 15.34 10.22
CA HIS A 110 -11.13 15.08 11.10
C HIS A 110 -10.26 16.35 11.25
N GLU A 111 -9.92 17.01 10.15
CA GLU A 111 -9.12 18.24 10.10
C GLU A 111 -9.74 19.36 10.96
N ILE A 112 -11.06 19.56 10.84
CA ILE A 112 -11.79 20.59 11.62
C ILE A 112 -12.21 20.10 13.02
N ASN A 113 -11.73 18.92 13.44
CA ASN A 113 -11.97 18.29 14.75
C ASN A 113 -13.46 18.16 15.12
N ARG A 114 -14.32 17.81 14.15
CA ARG A 114 -15.76 17.56 14.35
C ARG A 114 -16.02 16.06 14.46
N LYS A 115 -15.71 15.51 15.65
CA LYS A 115 -15.75 14.06 15.92
C LYS A 115 -17.09 13.38 15.60
N GLU A 116 -18.21 14.01 15.92
CA GLU A 116 -19.53 13.41 15.67
C GLU A 116 -19.81 13.25 14.17
N MET A 117 -19.46 14.26 13.37
CA MET A 117 -19.58 14.19 11.91
C MET A 117 -18.60 13.19 11.32
N TYR A 118 -17.36 13.19 11.80
CA TYR A 118 -16.36 12.18 11.44
C TYR A 118 -16.90 10.76 11.67
N ILE A 119 -17.43 10.47 12.85
CA ILE A 119 -18.00 9.16 13.18
C ILE A 119 -19.19 8.82 12.27
N ARG A 120 -20.08 9.79 11.98
CA ARG A 120 -21.23 9.56 11.10
C ARG A 120 -20.80 9.15 9.69
N TYR A 121 -19.83 9.84 9.09
CA TYR A 121 -19.32 9.48 7.77
C TYR A 121 -18.47 8.19 7.80
N LEU A 122 -17.89 7.84 8.94
CA LEU A 122 -17.11 6.62 9.11
C LEU A 122 -18.02 5.39 9.01
N TYR A 123 -19.23 5.50 9.57
CA TYR A 123 -20.26 4.49 9.41
C TYR A 123 -20.85 4.46 8.01
N LYS A 124 -21.08 5.61 7.35
CA LYS A 124 -21.47 5.63 5.93
C LYS A 124 -20.44 4.88 5.06
N LEU A 125 -19.15 5.05 5.33
CA LEU A 125 -18.09 4.31 4.65
C LEU A 125 -18.09 2.81 5.00
N CYS A 126 -18.32 2.47 6.28
CA CYS A 126 -18.45 1.07 6.70
C CYS A 126 -19.60 0.36 5.98
N ASP A 127 -20.76 0.99 5.88
CA ASP A 127 -21.93 0.44 5.18
C ASP A 127 -21.61 0.23 3.69
N LEU A 128 -20.95 1.19 3.04
CA LEU A 128 -20.47 1.05 1.67
C LEU A 128 -19.52 -0.15 1.48
N HIS A 129 -18.63 -0.40 2.44
CA HIS A 129 -17.72 -1.55 2.40
C HIS A 129 -18.46 -2.87 2.58
N LEU A 130 -19.42 -2.93 3.50
CA LEU A 130 -20.25 -4.11 3.70
C LEU A 130 -21.09 -4.42 2.44
N ASP A 131 -21.62 -3.40 1.77
CA ASP A 131 -22.33 -3.54 0.49
C ASP A 131 -21.44 -4.05 -0.65
N CYS A 132 -20.11 -3.97 -0.51
CA CYS A 132 -19.13 -4.47 -1.47
C CYS A 132 -18.42 -5.74 -1.02
N GLU A 133 -18.76 -6.28 0.17
CA GLU A 133 -18.07 -7.40 0.80
C GLU A 133 -16.58 -7.11 1.10
N ASN A 134 -16.21 -5.82 1.24
CA ASN A 134 -14.87 -5.37 1.61
C ASN A 134 -14.69 -5.44 3.13
N TYR A 135 -14.68 -6.66 3.67
CA TYR A 135 -14.69 -6.89 5.13
C TYR A 135 -13.43 -6.36 5.83
N VAL A 136 -12.28 -6.40 5.17
CA VAL A 136 -11.01 -5.91 5.74
C VAL A 136 -11.09 -4.41 5.99
N GLU A 137 -11.53 -3.66 4.97
CA GLU A 137 -11.65 -2.21 4.99
C GLU A 137 -12.74 -1.79 5.98
N ALA A 138 -13.88 -2.49 6.02
CA ALA A 138 -14.90 -2.32 7.04
C ALA A 138 -14.33 -2.53 8.46
N ALA A 139 -13.45 -3.50 8.66
CA ALA A 139 -12.75 -3.67 9.95
C ALA A 139 -11.87 -2.45 10.28
N PHE A 140 -11.14 -1.94 9.29
CA PHE A 140 -10.27 -0.78 9.47
C PHE A 140 -11.06 0.50 9.73
N THR A 141 -12.23 0.69 9.13
CA THR A 141 -13.09 1.84 9.45
C THR A 141 -13.57 1.78 10.91
N LEU A 142 -14.05 0.63 11.37
CA LEU A 142 -14.46 0.43 12.77
C LEU A 142 -13.27 0.60 13.74
N LYS A 143 -12.08 0.15 13.35
CA LYS A 143 -10.84 0.37 14.13
C LYS A 143 -10.51 1.84 14.29
N LEU A 144 -10.76 2.70 13.29
CA LEU A 144 -10.58 4.15 13.44
C LEU A 144 -11.54 4.72 14.50
N HIS A 145 -12.78 4.24 14.55
CA HIS A 145 -13.71 4.66 15.59
C HIS A 145 -13.23 4.20 16.97
N ALA A 146 -12.83 2.92 17.10
CA ALA A 146 -12.35 2.37 18.36
C ALA A 146 -11.18 3.17 18.96
N LYS A 147 -10.28 3.72 18.11
CA LYS A 147 -9.19 4.61 18.53
C LYS A 147 -9.64 5.94 19.15
N LEU A 148 -10.86 6.40 18.85
CA LEU A 148 -11.43 7.61 19.45
C LEU A 148 -12.04 7.35 20.84
N LEU A 149 -12.22 6.08 21.21
CA LEU A 149 -12.81 5.68 22.48
C LEU A 149 -11.76 5.55 23.56
N ARG A 150 -12.22 5.65 24.80
CA ARG A 150 -11.45 5.35 26.00
C ARG A 150 -12.19 4.28 26.79
N TRP A 151 -11.44 3.42 27.45
CA TRP A 151 -12.01 2.46 28.39
C TRP A 151 -12.52 3.23 29.61
N SER A 152 -13.84 3.20 29.82
CA SER A 152 -14.52 3.85 30.93
C SER A 152 -15.86 3.18 31.21
N ASP A 153 -16.31 3.24 32.45
CA ASP A 153 -17.64 2.75 32.87
C ASP A 153 -18.78 3.75 32.55
N GLU A 154 -18.45 4.89 31.94
CA GLU A 154 -19.43 5.90 31.52
C GLU A 154 -20.32 5.37 30.38
N SER A 155 -21.61 5.69 30.44
CA SER A 155 -22.55 5.24 29.42
C SER A 155 -22.19 5.81 28.05
N LEU A 156 -22.01 4.93 27.07
CA LEU A 156 -21.80 5.30 25.66
C LEU A 156 -22.92 6.24 25.17
N SER A 157 -22.54 7.32 24.49
CA SER A 157 -23.49 8.24 23.84
C SER A 157 -24.39 7.49 22.83
N GLN A 158 -25.52 8.07 22.44
CA GLN A 158 -26.47 7.40 21.52
C GLN A 158 -25.82 6.97 20.19
N LEU A 159 -24.86 7.75 19.67
CA LEU A 159 -24.03 7.43 18.50
C LEU A 159 -23.14 6.19 18.71
N LEU A 160 -22.71 5.96 19.95
CA LEU A 160 -21.83 4.88 20.35
C LEU A 160 -22.58 3.58 20.68
N LYS A 161 -23.89 3.62 20.92
CA LYS A 161 -24.72 2.40 21.05
C LYS A 161 -24.78 1.57 19.77
N MET A 162 -24.57 2.21 18.61
CA MET A 162 -24.49 1.53 17.31
C MET A 162 -23.34 0.51 17.23
N ILE A 163 -22.27 0.73 18.02
CA ILE A 163 -21.13 -0.20 18.16
C ILE A 163 -21.58 -1.56 18.72
N SER A 164 -22.51 -1.59 19.68
CA SER A 164 -22.93 -2.85 20.32
C SER A 164 -23.56 -3.83 19.32
N LYS A 165 -24.24 -3.31 18.30
CA LYS A 165 -24.85 -4.09 17.22
C LYS A 165 -23.82 -4.62 16.21
N LEU A 166 -22.65 -4.01 16.15
CA LEU A 166 -21.54 -4.35 15.25
C LEU A 166 -20.51 -5.29 15.87
N TRP A 167 -20.53 -5.52 17.19
CA TRP A 167 -19.68 -6.55 17.82
C TRP A 167 -19.96 -7.95 17.25
N GLU A 168 -21.21 -8.23 16.89
CA GLU A 168 -21.60 -9.47 16.20
C GLU A 168 -21.02 -9.53 14.77
N THR A 169 -20.97 -8.40 14.06
CA THR A 169 -20.33 -8.26 12.74
C THR A 169 -18.80 -8.34 12.81
N GLY A 170 -18.19 -7.79 13.87
CA GLY A 170 -16.74 -7.84 14.10
C GLY A 170 -16.21 -9.26 14.28
N ILE A 171 -16.99 -10.16 14.91
CA ILE A 171 -16.64 -11.59 15.01
C ILE A 171 -16.68 -12.27 13.63
N ALA A 172 -17.64 -11.91 12.76
CA ALA A 172 -17.70 -12.44 11.39
C ALA A 172 -16.51 -11.95 10.54
N ILE A 173 -16.17 -10.66 10.64
CA ILE A 173 -15.02 -10.05 9.96
C ILE A 173 -13.70 -10.67 10.44
N CYS A 174 -13.53 -10.92 11.75
CA CYS A 174 -12.33 -11.58 12.28
C CYS A 174 -12.17 -13.03 11.79
N LYS A 175 -13.27 -13.77 11.59
CA LYS A 175 -13.22 -15.12 11.02
C LYS A 175 -12.77 -15.11 9.56
N GLU A 176 -13.26 -14.17 8.76
CA GLU A 176 -12.89 -14.03 7.34
C GLU A 176 -11.44 -13.56 7.16
N LEU A 177 -10.97 -12.65 8.01
CA LEU A 177 -9.57 -12.19 8.03
C LEU A 177 -8.57 -13.32 8.36
N THR A 178 -8.98 -14.31 9.15
CA THR A 178 -8.15 -15.48 9.49
C THR A 178 -7.99 -16.42 8.28
N ILE A 179 -8.97 -16.47 7.39
CA ILE A 179 -8.93 -17.28 6.16
C ILE A 179 -8.03 -16.62 5.11
N GLN A 180 -8.03 -15.28 5.01
CA GLN A 180 -7.23 -14.55 4.02
C GLN A 180 -5.75 -14.41 4.40
N SER A 181 -5.38 -14.45 5.70
CA SER A 181 -3.98 -14.31 6.13
C SER A 181 -3.07 -15.47 5.74
N ASP A 182 -3.63 -16.65 5.45
CA ASP A 182 -2.87 -17.89 5.19
C ASP A 182 -2.40 -18.04 3.74
N GLN A 183 -2.76 -17.13 2.83
CA GLN A 183 -2.48 -17.31 1.40
C GLN A 183 -1.72 -16.16 0.71
N ASN A 184 -1.28 -15.11 1.42
CA ASN A 184 -0.81 -13.87 0.81
C ASN A 184 0.43 -14.02 -0.13
N GLN A 185 0.17 -13.99 -1.44
CA GLN A 185 1.02 -13.34 -2.43
C GLN A 185 0.27 -12.09 -2.90
N ASN A 186 0.74 -10.91 -2.51
CA ASN A 186 0.11 -9.65 -2.92
C ASN A 186 0.67 -9.25 -4.29
N THR A 187 -0.20 -9.22 -5.30
CA THR A 187 0.05 -8.50 -6.56
C THR A 187 -0.27 -7.02 -6.31
N PHE A 188 0.64 -6.12 -6.68
CA PHE A 188 0.46 -4.67 -6.60
C PHE A 188 0.25 -4.13 -8.01
N VAL A 189 -0.80 -3.35 -8.24
CA VAL A 189 -1.06 -2.74 -9.55
C VAL A 189 -1.18 -1.22 -9.44
N TYR A 190 -0.58 -0.52 -10.40
CA TYR A 190 -0.45 0.94 -10.41
C TYR A 190 -1.50 1.56 -11.35
N LEU A 191 -2.10 2.68 -10.91
CA LEU A 191 -2.96 3.51 -11.74
C LEU A 191 -2.41 4.92 -11.86
N ILE A 192 -2.19 5.35 -13.09
CA ILE A 192 -1.94 6.75 -13.43
C ILE A 192 -3.24 7.30 -14.01
N MET A 193 -3.91 8.19 -13.26
CA MET A 193 -5.08 8.91 -13.74
C MET A 193 -4.66 10.33 -14.13
N ASP A 194 -4.93 10.71 -15.39
CA ASP A 194 -4.67 12.06 -15.92
C ASP A 194 -5.82 13.03 -15.57
N GLU A 195 -5.57 14.34 -15.74
CA GLU A 195 -6.31 15.50 -15.18
C GLU A 195 -7.84 15.51 -15.32
N ASP A 196 -8.42 14.73 -16.24
CA ASP A 196 -9.86 14.76 -16.55
C ASP A 196 -10.69 13.62 -15.92
N PHE A 197 -10.06 12.74 -15.13
CA PHE A 197 -10.68 11.45 -14.80
C PHE A 197 -11.67 11.46 -13.64
N GLN A 198 -11.61 12.47 -12.75
CA GLN A 198 -12.67 12.76 -11.78
C GLN A 198 -12.72 14.26 -11.47
N HIS A 199 -13.93 14.83 -11.47
CA HIS A 199 -14.17 16.25 -11.17
C HIS A 199 -13.61 16.71 -9.80
N SER A 200 -13.29 15.77 -8.90
CA SER A 200 -12.74 16.04 -7.57
C SER A 200 -11.20 16.02 -7.47
N TYR A 201 -10.47 15.53 -8.48
CA TYR A 201 -9.00 15.40 -8.45
C TYR A 201 -8.35 16.25 -9.55
N ARG A 202 -8.29 17.58 -9.34
CA ARG A 202 -7.65 18.54 -10.26
C ARG A 202 -6.11 18.50 -10.23
N THR A 203 -5.50 17.36 -9.95
CA THR A 203 -4.03 17.20 -9.95
C THR A 203 -3.69 15.78 -10.35
N LYS A 204 -2.61 15.56 -11.10
CA LYS A 204 -2.10 14.23 -11.42
C LYS A 204 -1.77 13.49 -10.12
N HIS A 205 -2.61 12.54 -9.72
CA HIS A 205 -2.36 11.69 -8.56
C HIS A 205 -2.15 10.25 -9.04
N LEU A 206 -0.99 9.69 -8.69
CA LEU A 206 -0.73 8.26 -8.84
C LEU A 206 -1.42 7.55 -7.67
N PHE A 207 -2.19 6.50 -7.94
CA PHE A 207 -2.82 5.68 -6.92
C PHE A 207 -2.30 4.24 -6.99
N ILE A 208 -2.15 3.63 -5.82
CA ILE A 208 -1.82 2.20 -5.70
C ILE A 208 -3.04 1.48 -5.18
N GLU A 209 -3.61 0.56 -5.95
CA GLU A 209 -4.72 -0.30 -5.53
C GLU A 209 -4.19 -1.71 -5.22
N VAL A 210 -4.64 -2.28 -4.11
CA VAL A 210 -4.31 -3.65 -3.72
C VAL A 210 -5.57 -4.47 -3.54
N LYS A 211 -5.72 -5.48 -4.40
CA LYS A 211 -6.72 -6.53 -4.28
C LYS A 211 -6.03 -7.89 -4.29
N ALA A 212 -6.39 -8.75 -3.35
CA ALA A 212 -5.79 -10.08 -3.25
C ALA A 212 -6.12 -10.90 -4.52
N TYR A 213 -5.09 -11.57 -5.08
CA TYR A 213 -5.19 -12.48 -6.23
C TYR A 213 -5.69 -11.90 -7.56
N GLU A 214 -5.76 -10.58 -7.71
CA GLU A 214 -6.10 -9.99 -9.00
C GLU A 214 -4.87 -10.01 -9.92
N LEU A 215 -5.02 -10.60 -11.12
CA LEU A 215 -4.00 -10.51 -12.15
C LEU A 215 -3.99 -9.10 -12.75
N LEU A 216 -2.81 -8.65 -13.21
CA LEU A 216 -2.66 -7.37 -13.88
C LEU A 216 -3.62 -7.21 -15.08
N THR A 217 -3.86 -8.31 -15.80
CA THR A 217 -4.80 -8.36 -16.93
C THR A 217 -6.23 -8.09 -16.50
N ASP A 218 -6.68 -8.75 -15.42
CA ASP A 218 -8.04 -8.65 -14.91
C ASP A 218 -8.29 -7.24 -14.36
N PHE A 219 -7.31 -6.72 -13.63
CA PHE A 219 -7.30 -5.34 -13.14
C PHE A 219 -7.44 -4.33 -14.29
N THR A 220 -6.61 -4.47 -15.32
CA THR A 220 -6.61 -3.55 -16.46
C THR A 220 -7.93 -3.63 -17.21
N SER A 221 -8.48 -4.82 -17.42
CA SER A 221 -9.80 -5.01 -18.03
C SER A 221 -10.92 -4.38 -17.20
N ARG A 222 -10.93 -4.58 -15.88
CA ARG A 222 -11.91 -3.96 -14.97
C ARG A 222 -11.84 -2.43 -15.04
N LEU A 223 -10.64 -1.87 -14.99
CA LEU A 223 -10.44 -0.43 -15.07
C LEU A 223 -10.89 0.15 -16.42
N LEU A 224 -10.54 -0.49 -17.54
CA LEU A 224 -10.96 -0.06 -18.86
C LEU A 224 -12.49 -0.14 -19.05
N ASN A 225 -13.15 -1.12 -18.41
CA ASN A 225 -14.61 -1.17 -18.39
C ASN A 225 -15.21 -0.01 -17.60
N GLN A 226 -14.63 0.32 -16.45
CA GLN A 226 -15.05 1.43 -15.60
C GLN A 226 -14.78 2.80 -16.25
N TYR A 227 -13.73 2.87 -17.07
CA TYR A 227 -13.27 4.09 -17.71
C TYR A 227 -12.88 3.82 -19.18
N PRO A 228 -13.85 3.81 -20.09
CA PRO A 228 -13.62 3.43 -21.49
C PRO A 228 -12.64 4.33 -22.25
N ASN A 229 -12.45 5.57 -21.78
CA ASN A 229 -11.52 6.54 -22.37
C ASN A 229 -10.10 6.47 -21.79
N ALA A 230 -9.86 5.61 -20.79
CA ALA A 230 -8.54 5.41 -20.21
C ALA A 230 -7.60 4.75 -21.24
N LYS A 231 -6.33 5.15 -21.23
CA LYS A 231 -5.29 4.56 -22.08
C LYS A 231 -4.30 3.79 -21.22
N VAL A 232 -4.10 2.52 -21.56
CA VAL A 232 -3.04 1.71 -20.94
C VAL A 232 -1.70 2.19 -21.49
N MET A 233 -0.80 2.58 -20.59
CA MET A 233 0.56 2.91 -20.96
C MET A 233 1.45 1.66 -20.88
N ASN A 234 2.24 1.42 -21.92
CA ASN A 234 3.14 0.27 -22.00
C ASN A 234 4.52 0.52 -21.36
N LYS A 235 4.71 1.67 -20.72
CA LYS A 235 5.96 2.06 -20.05
C LYS A 235 5.64 2.49 -18.61
N LEU A 236 6.45 2.03 -17.66
CA LEU A 236 6.31 2.32 -16.22
C LEU A 236 6.91 3.69 -15.83
N ALA A 237 7.67 4.33 -16.73
CA ALA A 237 8.20 5.67 -16.50
C ALA A 237 7.09 6.73 -16.65
N PRO A 238 7.10 7.79 -15.82
CA PRO A 238 6.18 8.91 -16.02
C PRO A 238 6.36 9.49 -17.44
N PRO A 239 5.27 9.88 -18.13
CA PRO A 239 5.39 10.44 -19.47
C PRO A 239 6.16 11.77 -19.41
N GLY A 240 7.37 11.79 -19.98
CA GLY A 240 8.09 13.02 -20.32
C GLY A 240 7.59 13.58 -21.66
N GLU A 241 7.88 14.87 -21.93
CA GLU A 241 7.49 15.56 -23.18
C GLU A 241 8.31 15.12 -24.40
N ASP A 242 9.30 14.26 -24.19
CA ASP A 242 10.31 13.86 -25.14
C ASP A 242 10.43 12.32 -25.14
N ILE A 243 9.44 11.69 -25.78
CA ILE A 243 9.53 10.28 -26.18
C ILE A 243 10.48 10.18 -27.37
N THR A 244 11.78 10.22 -27.11
CA THR A 244 12.81 9.60 -27.97
C THR A 244 14.02 9.28 -27.10
N GLU A 245 14.38 7.99 -27.06
CA GLU A 245 15.63 7.43 -26.51
C GLU A 245 15.65 7.15 -25.00
N SER A 246 15.26 5.92 -24.61
CA SER A 246 15.75 5.31 -23.37
C SER A 246 16.51 4.03 -23.67
N ASP A 247 17.77 4.17 -24.08
CA ASP A 247 18.75 3.07 -24.19
C ASP A 247 19.27 2.69 -22.80
N LYS A 248 18.45 2.02 -21.98
CA LYS A 248 18.85 1.65 -20.60
C LYS A 248 19.56 0.29 -20.48
N GLN A 249 20.44 -0.02 -21.43
CA GLN A 249 21.60 -0.89 -21.20
C GLN A 249 22.84 -0.03 -21.45
N ARG A 250 23.62 0.24 -20.39
CA ARG A 250 24.84 1.03 -20.50
C ARG A 250 26.05 0.12 -20.64
N GLY A 251 26.88 0.39 -21.65
CA GLY A 251 28.06 -0.41 -22.02
C GLY A 251 27.84 -1.20 -23.32
N PRO A 252 28.92 -1.68 -23.97
CA PRO A 252 28.78 -2.59 -25.10
C PRO A 252 28.02 -3.84 -24.64
N LYS A 253 26.98 -4.24 -25.39
CA LYS A 253 26.24 -5.47 -25.10
C LYS A 253 27.21 -6.65 -25.13
N ASP A 254 27.43 -7.26 -23.97
CA ASP A 254 28.07 -8.56 -23.91
C ASP A 254 27.05 -9.60 -24.38
N SER A 255 27.23 -10.11 -25.60
CA SER A 255 26.35 -11.14 -26.17
C SER A 255 26.36 -12.43 -25.34
N ASP A 256 27.40 -12.64 -24.54
CA ASP A 256 27.62 -13.86 -23.77
C ASP A 256 27.16 -13.71 -22.31
N ASN A 257 26.95 -12.48 -21.82
CA ASN A 257 26.52 -12.23 -20.44
C ASN A 257 25.64 -10.97 -20.28
N GLU A 258 24.33 -11.14 -20.49
CA GLU A 258 23.34 -10.06 -20.33
C GLU A 258 23.33 -9.46 -18.90
N PHE A 259 23.71 -10.23 -17.88
CA PHE A 259 23.71 -9.79 -16.49
C PHE A 259 24.83 -8.82 -16.17
N ALA A 260 25.91 -8.78 -16.95
CA ALA A 260 27.05 -7.88 -16.71
C ALA A 260 26.70 -6.41 -17.01
N THR A 261 25.69 -6.17 -17.85
CA THR A 261 25.33 -4.83 -18.35
C THR A 261 23.88 -4.43 -18.02
N MET A 262 23.15 -5.28 -17.28
CA MET A 262 21.76 -5.05 -16.93
C MET A 262 21.62 -4.09 -15.74
N TRP A 263 21.48 -2.81 -16.05
CA TRP A 263 21.06 -1.79 -15.08
C TRP A 263 19.54 -1.81 -14.93
N LEU A 264 19.05 -1.68 -13.69
CA LEU A 264 17.62 -1.51 -13.44
C LEU A 264 17.32 -0.09 -12.98
N GLU A 265 16.11 0.38 -13.25
CA GLU A 265 15.58 1.58 -12.63
C GLU A 265 14.53 1.15 -11.59
N ARG A 266 14.76 1.53 -10.33
CA ARG A 266 13.82 1.29 -9.24
C ARG A 266 13.13 2.59 -8.88
N THR A 267 11.80 2.56 -8.89
CA THR A 267 10.97 3.66 -8.41
C THR A 267 10.32 3.25 -7.09
N ASN A 268 10.67 3.95 -6.01
CA ASN A 268 10.01 3.82 -4.72
C ASN A 268 8.86 4.82 -4.65
N LEU A 269 7.67 4.32 -4.34
CA LEU A 269 6.46 5.12 -4.17
C LEU A 269 6.03 5.10 -2.70
N VAL A 270 5.72 6.28 -2.15
CA VAL A 270 5.18 6.44 -0.81
C VAL A 270 3.72 6.83 -0.93
N ILE A 271 2.83 6.04 -0.34
CA ILE A 271 1.39 6.31 -0.28
C ILE A 271 1.03 7.09 0.99
N SER A 272 -0.07 7.84 0.93
CA SER A 272 -0.57 8.67 2.04
C SER A 272 -0.96 7.87 3.29
N TYR A 273 -1.46 6.64 3.13
CA TYR A 273 -1.84 5.76 4.23
C TYR A 273 -1.37 4.32 3.99
N PRO A 274 -1.06 3.56 5.06
CA PRO A 274 -0.63 2.17 4.92
C PRO A 274 -1.75 1.26 4.41
N LEU A 275 -1.36 0.20 3.70
CA LEU A 275 -2.23 -0.89 3.28
C LEU A 275 -1.99 -2.17 4.12
N PRO A 276 -3.03 -2.95 4.45
CA PRO A 276 -4.46 -2.65 4.24
C PRO A 276 -4.94 -1.45 5.11
N GLY A 277 -5.96 -0.75 4.63
CA GLY A 277 -6.47 0.49 5.25
C GLY A 277 -7.99 0.63 5.11
N ILE A 278 -8.51 1.86 5.22
CA ILE A 278 -9.95 2.15 5.04
C ILE A 278 -10.40 2.18 3.57
N LEU A 279 -9.45 2.04 2.65
CA LEU A 279 -9.63 1.88 1.21
C LEU A 279 -8.59 0.88 0.71
N HIS A 280 -8.83 0.32 -0.47
CA HIS A 280 -7.86 -0.50 -1.19
C HIS A 280 -6.82 0.33 -1.94
N TRP A 281 -7.05 1.65 -2.07
CA TRP A 281 -6.13 2.56 -2.74
C TRP A 281 -5.88 3.84 -1.96
N PHE A 282 -4.68 4.37 -2.13
CA PHE A 282 -4.27 5.64 -1.57
C PHE A 282 -3.42 6.45 -2.56
N PRO A 283 -3.54 7.78 -2.57
CA PRO A 283 -2.71 8.62 -3.40
C PRO A 283 -1.24 8.53 -2.95
N VAL A 284 -0.35 8.53 -3.93
CA VAL A 284 1.10 8.62 -3.75
C VAL A 284 1.46 10.05 -3.40
N THR A 285 2.19 10.21 -2.30
CA THR A 285 2.66 11.50 -1.77
C THR A 285 4.10 11.79 -2.14
N SER A 286 4.89 10.76 -2.46
CA SER A 286 6.27 10.89 -2.90
C SER A 286 6.67 9.77 -3.85
N SER A 287 7.48 10.10 -4.85
CA SER A 287 8.06 9.16 -5.81
C SER A 287 9.54 9.45 -5.95
N GLN A 288 10.38 8.43 -5.84
CA GLN A 288 11.83 8.53 -6.01
C GLN A 288 12.34 7.40 -6.90
N SER A 289 12.98 7.75 -8.02
CA SER A 289 13.64 6.79 -8.89
C SER A 289 15.15 6.82 -8.69
N PHE A 290 15.77 5.64 -8.71
CA PHE A 290 17.22 5.48 -8.66
C PHE A 290 17.64 4.26 -9.50
N GLU A 291 18.87 4.30 -9.98
CA GLU A 291 19.46 3.20 -10.74
C GLU A 291 20.01 2.13 -9.79
N ILE A 292 19.83 0.86 -10.17
CA ILE A 292 20.41 -0.31 -9.53
C ILE A 292 21.47 -0.86 -10.47
N SER A 293 22.69 -1.02 -9.97
CA SER A 293 23.78 -1.54 -10.80
C SER A 293 23.61 -3.03 -11.09
N PRO A 294 24.27 -3.56 -12.14
CA PRO A 294 24.28 -4.98 -12.44
C PRO A 294 24.73 -5.86 -11.26
N LEU A 295 25.73 -5.40 -10.49
CA LEU A 295 26.22 -6.08 -9.29
C LEU A 295 25.18 -6.07 -8.17
N GLU A 296 24.52 -4.93 -7.92
CA GLU A 296 23.44 -4.83 -6.92
C GLU A 296 22.26 -5.73 -7.28
N ASN A 297 21.88 -5.77 -8.55
CA ASN A 297 20.83 -6.65 -9.06
C ASN A 297 21.18 -8.14 -8.86
N ALA A 298 22.44 -8.53 -9.12
CA ALA A 298 22.91 -9.88 -8.88
C ALA A 298 22.87 -10.26 -7.38
N ILE A 299 23.27 -9.35 -6.49
CA ILE A 299 23.20 -9.53 -5.04
C ILE A 299 21.75 -9.76 -4.60
N GLU A 300 20.82 -8.89 -5.02
CA GLU A 300 19.41 -9.02 -4.65
C GLU A 300 18.78 -10.30 -5.20
N THR A 301 19.12 -10.67 -6.44
CA THR A 301 18.65 -11.92 -7.06
C THR A 301 19.11 -13.15 -6.27
N MET A 302 20.37 -13.16 -5.84
CA MET A 302 20.94 -14.23 -5.03
C MET A 302 20.31 -14.26 -3.62
N GLU A 303 20.17 -13.11 -2.94
CA GLU A 303 19.50 -13.00 -1.64
C GLU A 303 18.07 -13.52 -1.69
N MET A 304 17.30 -13.10 -2.70
CA MET A 304 15.92 -13.51 -2.88
C MET A 304 15.81 -15.03 -3.11
N THR A 305 16.68 -15.59 -3.95
CA THR A 305 16.73 -17.03 -4.21
C THR A 305 17.08 -17.81 -2.94
N ASN A 306 18.10 -17.37 -2.19
CA ASN A 306 18.48 -17.97 -0.91
C ASN A 306 17.34 -17.92 0.12
N LYS A 307 16.65 -16.78 0.21
CA LYS A 307 15.49 -16.62 1.09
C LYS A 307 14.34 -17.54 0.69
N ARG A 308 14.06 -17.69 -0.61
CA ARG A 308 13.04 -18.63 -1.11
C ARG A 308 13.37 -20.08 -0.77
N ILE A 309 14.62 -20.51 -0.96
CA ILE A 309 15.07 -21.85 -0.57
C ILE A 309 14.88 -22.05 0.95
N CYS A 310 15.34 -21.10 1.76
CA CYS A 310 15.22 -21.14 3.22
C CYS A 310 13.75 -21.25 3.67
N ASN A 311 12.87 -20.42 3.11
CA ASN A 311 11.44 -20.42 3.45
C ASN A 311 10.78 -21.77 3.11
N LEU A 312 11.02 -22.33 1.92
CA LEU A 312 10.46 -23.64 1.55
C LEU A 312 11.01 -24.76 2.44
N VAL A 313 12.31 -24.73 2.76
CA VAL A 313 12.92 -25.68 3.71
C VAL A 313 12.23 -25.61 5.07
N LEU A 314 11.99 -24.40 5.58
CA LEU A 314 11.31 -24.18 6.86
C LEU A 314 9.84 -24.64 6.83
N GLN A 315 9.12 -24.33 5.75
CA GLN A 315 7.73 -24.76 5.56
C GLN A 315 7.62 -26.28 5.53
N HIS A 316 8.49 -26.97 4.77
CA HIS A 316 8.47 -28.44 4.73
C HIS A 316 8.89 -29.11 6.05
N ARG A 317 9.70 -28.45 6.88
CA ARG A 317 10.00 -28.92 8.24
C ARG A 317 8.83 -28.75 9.19
N SER A 318 8.02 -27.71 8.98
CA SER A 318 6.86 -27.39 9.81
C SER A 318 5.64 -28.22 9.41
N ASP A 319 5.47 -28.47 8.11
CA ASP A 319 4.38 -29.25 7.53
C ASP A 319 4.90 -30.43 6.67
N PRO A 320 4.89 -31.65 7.24
CA PRO A 320 5.22 -32.87 6.52
C PRO A 320 4.26 -33.23 5.38
N MET A 321 3.07 -32.64 5.28
CA MET A 321 2.11 -32.90 4.19
C MET A 321 2.24 -31.93 3.01
N LEU A 322 3.04 -30.86 3.15
CA LEU A 322 3.22 -29.87 2.10
C LEU A 322 3.72 -30.51 0.78
N PRO A 323 3.08 -30.21 -0.38
CA PRO A 323 3.44 -30.77 -1.68
C PRO A 323 4.89 -30.51 -2.07
N ILE A 324 5.58 -31.54 -2.58
CA ILE A 324 7.03 -31.47 -2.83
C ILE A 324 7.43 -30.68 -4.09
N HIS A 325 6.52 -30.58 -5.06
CA HIS A 325 6.80 -30.04 -6.40
C HIS A 325 7.40 -28.61 -6.42
N PRO A 326 6.90 -27.63 -5.62
CA PRO A 326 7.53 -26.30 -5.56
C PRO A 326 9.00 -26.34 -5.10
N LEU A 327 9.33 -27.21 -4.14
CA LEU A 327 10.71 -27.42 -3.70
C LEU A 327 11.54 -28.09 -4.81
N SER A 328 10.99 -29.10 -5.47
CA SER A 328 11.64 -29.80 -6.61
C SER A 328 12.04 -28.83 -7.71
N MET A 329 11.11 -27.96 -8.14
CA MET A 329 11.36 -26.98 -9.19
C MET A 329 12.42 -25.95 -8.78
N LEU A 330 12.31 -25.40 -7.57
CA LEU A 330 13.25 -24.38 -7.10
C LEU A 330 14.66 -24.94 -6.96
N LEU A 331 14.82 -26.10 -6.32
CA LEU A 331 16.14 -26.71 -6.13
C LEU A 331 16.78 -27.03 -7.48
N ASN A 332 16.05 -27.67 -8.39
CA ASN A 332 16.59 -28.03 -9.70
C ASN A 332 16.99 -26.79 -10.52
N GLY A 333 16.14 -25.75 -10.52
CA GLY A 333 16.44 -24.52 -11.25
C GLY A 333 17.71 -23.81 -10.78
N VAL A 334 18.11 -24.01 -9.52
CA VAL A 334 19.34 -23.44 -8.96
C VAL A 334 20.55 -24.35 -9.17
N VAL A 335 20.41 -25.67 -8.96
CA VAL A 335 21.54 -26.60 -9.11
C VAL A 335 21.89 -26.93 -10.56
N ASP A 336 20.90 -26.81 -11.47
CA ASP A 336 21.01 -27.15 -12.88
C ASP A 336 20.53 -25.99 -13.76
N ALA A 337 21.18 -24.83 -13.61
CA ALA A 337 20.87 -23.59 -14.29
C ALA A 337 21.29 -23.57 -15.78
N ALA A 338 21.00 -24.64 -16.52
CA ALA A 338 21.46 -24.85 -17.90
C ALA A 338 20.97 -23.78 -18.90
N VAL A 339 19.86 -23.09 -18.60
CA VAL A 339 19.23 -22.11 -19.51
C VAL A 339 19.72 -20.68 -19.25
N MET A 340 19.85 -20.26 -17.98
CA MET A 340 20.18 -18.88 -17.60
C MET A 340 21.63 -18.71 -17.09
N GLY A 341 22.47 -19.76 -17.16
CA GLY A 341 23.89 -19.75 -16.80
C GLY A 341 24.22 -19.64 -15.31
N GLY A 342 23.24 -19.31 -14.46
CA GLY A 342 23.33 -19.40 -13.00
C GLY A 342 24.52 -18.63 -12.40
N ILE A 343 25.17 -19.22 -11.39
CA ILE A 343 26.28 -18.60 -10.65
C ILE A 343 27.46 -18.24 -11.56
N ILE A 344 27.72 -19.06 -12.59
CA ILE A 344 28.84 -18.88 -13.52
C ILE A 344 28.76 -17.52 -14.24
N ASN A 345 27.55 -17.04 -14.53
CA ASN A 345 27.37 -15.72 -15.15
C ASN A 345 27.81 -14.59 -14.22
N TYR A 346 27.57 -14.70 -12.91
CA TYR A 346 28.07 -13.74 -11.94
C TYR A 346 29.59 -13.80 -11.81
N GLU A 347 30.19 -14.99 -11.86
CA GLU A 347 31.65 -15.14 -11.83
C GLU A 347 32.31 -14.45 -13.02
N LYS A 348 31.80 -14.70 -14.23
CA LYS A 348 32.30 -14.09 -15.47
C LYS A 348 32.07 -12.59 -15.54
N ALA A 349 31.00 -12.08 -14.92
CA ALA A 349 30.69 -10.66 -14.92
C ALA A 349 31.50 -9.86 -13.88
N PHE A 350 31.53 -10.33 -12.64
CA PHE A 350 31.90 -9.49 -11.50
C PHE A 350 33.17 -9.92 -10.78
N PHE A 351 33.67 -11.14 -11.02
CA PHE A 351 34.82 -11.69 -10.30
C PHE A 351 36.10 -11.73 -11.14
N THR A 352 36.11 -11.06 -12.29
CA THR A 352 37.30 -10.92 -13.15
C THR A 352 38.25 -9.86 -12.59
N GLU A 353 39.55 -10.04 -12.82
CA GLU A 353 40.55 -9.04 -12.42
C GLU A 353 40.27 -7.68 -13.06
N GLU A 354 39.87 -7.66 -14.33
CA GLU A 354 39.48 -6.45 -15.07
C GLU A 354 38.34 -5.70 -14.37
N TYR A 355 37.28 -6.41 -13.94
CA TYR A 355 36.17 -5.80 -13.23
C TYR A 355 36.62 -5.21 -11.89
N THR A 356 37.43 -5.93 -11.11
CA THR A 356 37.91 -5.46 -9.80
C THR A 356 38.86 -4.26 -9.88
N GLN A 357 39.63 -4.14 -10.97
CA GLN A 357 40.53 -3.00 -11.19
C GLN A 357 39.75 -1.74 -11.58
N THR A 358 38.70 -1.89 -12.39
CA THR A 358 37.85 -0.78 -12.86
C THR A 358 36.79 -0.36 -11.83
N HIS A 359 36.30 -1.29 -11.02
CA HIS A 359 35.28 -1.08 -9.97
C HIS A 359 35.92 -1.29 -8.59
N ASN A 360 36.75 -0.33 -8.18
CA ASN A 360 37.58 -0.42 -6.97
C ASN A 360 37.09 0.45 -5.80
N THR A 361 35.86 0.96 -5.87
CA THR A 361 35.30 1.71 -4.74
C THR A 361 35.06 0.80 -3.55
N ARG A 362 34.97 1.39 -2.35
CA ARG A 362 34.62 0.63 -1.14
C ARG A 362 33.28 -0.10 -1.29
N LYS A 363 32.31 0.52 -1.95
CA LYS A 363 30.99 -0.07 -2.19
C LYS A 363 31.07 -1.30 -3.11
N ASP A 364 31.85 -1.21 -4.17
CA ASP A 364 31.99 -2.31 -5.14
C ASP A 364 32.73 -3.50 -4.53
N THR A 365 33.82 -3.23 -3.79
CA THR A 365 34.59 -4.27 -3.09
C THR A 365 33.77 -4.98 -2.02
N GLU A 366 33.02 -4.24 -1.19
CA GLU A 366 32.06 -4.82 -0.22
C GLU A 366 30.93 -5.59 -0.93
N GLY A 367 30.41 -5.07 -2.05
CA GLY A 367 29.37 -5.73 -2.84
C GLY A 367 29.82 -7.05 -3.48
N ILE A 368 31.02 -7.07 -4.08
CA ILE A 368 31.63 -8.28 -4.64
C ILE A 368 31.82 -9.32 -3.54
N GLN A 369 32.35 -8.93 -2.38
CA GLN A 369 32.51 -9.85 -1.26
C GLN A 369 31.16 -10.39 -0.77
N LYS A 370 30.15 -9.52 -0.63
CA LYS A 370 28.80 -9.92 -0.26
C LYS A 370 28.20 -10.93 -1.24
N LEU A 371 28.40 -10.75 -2.54
CA LEU A 371 27.91 -11.70 -3.55
C LEU A 371 28.60 -13.07 -3.41
N LYS A 372 29.91 -13.09 -3.15
CA LYS A 372 30.66 -14.33 -2.86
C LYS A 372 30.14 -15.03 -1.61
N ASP A 373 29.90 -14.28 -0.54
CA ASP A 373 29.39 -14.82 0.72
C ASP A 373 27.97 -15.42 0.53
N LEU A 374 27.13 -14.77 -0.27
CA LEU A 374 25.79 -15.27 -0.60
C LEU A 374 25.82 -16.55 -1.43
N ILE A 375 26.74 -16.66 -2.40
CA ILE A 375 26.99 -17.88 -3.18
C ILE A 375 27.41 -19.02 -2.23
N ALA A 376 28.36 -18.76 -1.32
CA ALA A 376 28.79 -19.75 -0.34
C ALA A 376 27.66 -20.15 0.62
N CYS A 377 26.84 -19.19 1.08
CA CYS A 377 25.68 -19.45 1.94
C CYS A 377 24.55 -20.23 1.25
N GLN A 378 24.48 -20.21 -0.09
CA GLN A 378 23.47 -20.98 -0.83
C GLN A 378 23.70 -22.50 -0.71
N VAL A 379 24.96 -22.95 -0.64
CA VAL A 379 25.33 -24.37 -0.53
C VAL A 379 24.66 -25.10 0.64
N PRO A 380 24.76 -24.64 1.90
CA PRO A 380 24.09 -25.32 3.02
C PRO A 380 22.56 -25.27 2.92
N LEU A 381 21.98 -24.22 2.33
CA LEU A 381 20.53 -24.12 2.10
C LEU A 381 20.06 -25.17 1.09
N LEU A 382 20.76 -25.30 -0.04
CA LEU A 382 20.50 -26.33 -1.05
C LEU A 382 20.65 -27.74 -0.46
N LYS A 383 21.71 -27.98 0.33
CA LYS A 383 21.90 -29.26 1.03
C LYS A 383 20.70 -29.60 1.91
N ALA A 384 20.21 -28.65 2.70
CA ALA A 384 19.04 -28.87 3.56
C ALA A 384 17.78 -29.18 2.74
N GLY A 385 17.55 -28.48 1.63
CA GLY A 385 16.44 -28.74 0.72
C GLY A 385 16.51 -30.10 0.04
N ILE A 386 17.69 -30.49 -0.46
CA ILE A 386 17.90 -31.78 -1.13
C ILE A 386 17.67 -32.95 -0.15
N VAL A 387 18.09 -32.82 1.11
CA VAL A 387 17.83 -33.83 2.15
C VAL A 387 16.32 -33.99 2.39
N ILE A 388 15.57 -32.89 2.49
CA ILE A 388 14.11 -32.94 2.62
C ILE A 388 13.48 -33.59 1.38
N HIS A 389 13.95 -33.21 0.19
CA HIS A 389 13.47 -33.78 -1.06
C HIS A 389 13.70 -35.29 -1.13
N LYS A 390 14.86 -35.78 -0.69
CA LYS A 390 15.18 -37.22 -0.63
C LYS A 390 14.20 -38.01 0.22
N GLN A 391 13.74 -37.42 1.32
CA GLN A 391 12.81 -38.06 2.25
C GLN A 391 11.37 -38.07 1.75
N LYS A 392 10.96 -37.05 1.00
CA LYS A 392 9.56 -36.85 0.57
C LYS A 392 9.28 -37.30 -0.87
N ALA A 393 10.28 -37.40 -1.73
CA ALA A 393 10.08 -37.69 -3.14
C ALA A 393 9.47 -39.10 -3.32
N PRO A 394 8.36 -39.23 -4.08
CA PRO A 394 7.81 -40.53 -4.44
C PRO A 394 8.78 -41.30 -5.34
N GLU A 395 8.59 -42.62 -5.43
CA GLU A 395 9.41 -43.52 -6.27
C GLU A 395 9.58 -43.03 -7.71
N SER A 396 8.52 -42.43 -8.29
CA SER A 396 8.54 -41.88 -9.65
C SER A 396 9.52 -40.71 -9.83
N LEU A 397 9.84 -39.96 -8.77
CA LEU A 397 10.77 -38.84 -8.80
C LEU A 397 12.20 -39.22 -8.35
N LYS A 398 12.48 -40.50 -8.06
CA LYS A 398 13.83 -40.92 -7.68
C LYS A 398 14.91 -40.64 -8.73
N PRO A 399 14.71 -40.93 -10.03
CA PRO A 399 15.70 -40.61 -11.06
C PRO A 399 15.97 -39.11 -11.14
N PHE A 400 14.92 -38.30 -11.01
CA PHE A 400 15.01 -36.84 -10.99
C PHE A 400 15.79 -36.34 -9.76
N HIS A 401 15.56 -36.93 -8.59
CA HIS A 401 16.32 -36.61 -7.38
C HIS A 401 17.80 -36.97 -7.50
N GLN A 402 18.13 -38.11 -8.10
CA GLN A 402 19.52 -38.53 -8.32
C GLN A 402 20.27 -37.51 -9.19
N HIS A 403 19.67 -37.09 -10.30
CA HIS A 403 20.22 -36.03 -11.16
C HIS A 403 20.46 -34.73 -10.38
N MET A 404 19.48 -34.30 -9.57
CA MET A 404 19.60 -33.10 -8.72
C MET A 404 20.73 -33.22 -7.67
N GLU A 405 20.90 -34.39 -7.05
CA GLU A 405 21.96 -34.67 -6.06
C GLU A 405 23.35 -34.66 -6.72
N GLU A 406 23.47 -35.20 -7.95
CA GLU A 406 24.70 -35.13 -8.75
C GLU A 406 25.04 -33.71 -9.20
N ALA A 407 24.05 -32.95 -9.70
CA ALA A 407 24.22 -31.56 -10.10
C ALA A 407 24.67 -30.70 -8.89
N PHE A 408 24.04 -30.90 -7.73
CA PHE A 408 24.44 -30.24 -6.50
C PHE A 408 25.88 -30.58 -6.08
N LEU A 409 26.31 -31.83 -6.21
CA LEU A 409 27.67 -32.23 -5.84
C LEU A 409 28.72 -31.52 -6.71
N LYS A 410 28.47 -31.42 -8.02
CA LYS A 410 29.33 -30.66 -8.96
C LYS A 410 29.38 -29.18 -8.58
N LEU A 411 28.22 -28.57 -8.34
CA LEU A 411 28.10 -27.17 -7.95
C LEU A 411 28.84 -26.89 -6.64
N ARG A 412 28.61 -27.72 -5.62
CA ARG A 412 29.25 -27.58 -4.31
C ARG A 412 30.76 -27.64 -4.41
N THR A 413 31.30 -28.61 -5.14
CA THR A 413 32.75 -28.80 -5.30
C THR A 413 33.38 -27.56 -5.93
N SER A 414 32.78 -27.06 -7.03
CA SER A 414 33.22 -25.82 -7.70
C SER A 414 33.22 -24.59 -6.76
N ILE A 415 32.21 -24.46 -5.90
CA ILE A 415 32.11 -23.34 -4.95
C ILE A 415 33.11 -23.50 -3.79
N GLU A 416 33.22 -24.69 -3.20
CA GLU A 416 34.11 -24.99 -2.07
C GLU A 416 35.60 -24.78 -2.45
N GLU A 417 35.96 -25.05 -3.70
CA GLU A 417 37.31 -24.81 -4.24
C GLU A 417 37.60 -23.31 -4.45
N LYS A 418 36.64 -22.53 -4.93
CA LYS A 418 36.81 -21.11 -5.30
C LYS A 418 36.63 -20.13 -4.14
N TYR A 419 35.64 -20.38 -3.30
CA TYR A 419 35.25 -19.53 -2.19
C TYR A 419 35.59 -20.30 -0.94
N ALA A 420 36.81 -20.11 -0.42
CA ALA A 420 37.29 -20.79 0.77
C ALA A 420 36.26 -20.64 1.89
N ILE A 421 35.46 -21.70 2.11
CA ILE A 421 34.44 -21.69 3.15
C ILE A 421 35.21 -21.72 4.46
N GLU A 422 35.36 -20.57 5.12
CA GLU A 422 35.84 -20.57 6.49
C GLU A 422 34.95 -21.52 7.30
N LYS A 423 35.57 -22.55 7.86
CA LYS A 423 34.93 -23.55 8.73
C LYS A 423 34.22 -22.92 9.95
N SER A 424 34.37 -21.61 10.19
CA SER A 424 33.67 -20.82 11.21
C SER A 424 32.18 -20.57 10.89
N VAL A 425 31.78 -20.59 9.61
CA VAL A 425 30.38 -20.35 9.18
C VAL A 425 29.54 -21.64 9.20
N GLN A 426 30.18 -22.82 9.12
CA GLN A 426 29.53 -24.13 9.20
C GLN A 426 28.80 -24.36 10.53
N SER A 427 29.22 -23.71 11.62
CA SER A 427 28.63 -23.84 12.95
C SER A 427 27.67 -22.71 13.34
N SER A 428 27.63 -21.59 12.61
CA SER A 428 26.94 -20.37 13.03
C SER A 428 25.68 -20.02 12.21
N ILE A 429 25.47 -20.66 11.05
CA ILE A 429 24.15 -20.67 10.39
C ILE A 429 23.31 -21.81 10.97
N SER A 430 22.97 -21.69 12.26
CA SER A 430 21.77 -22.35 12.74
C SER A 430 20.60 -21.69 12.00
N ILE A 431 19.69 -22.46 11.43
CA ILE A 431 18.49 -21.93 10.74
C ILE A 431 17.69 -20.94 11.63
N SER A 432 17.94 -20.95 12.94
CA SER A 432 17.48 -19.96 13.92
C SER A 432 18.12 -18.56 13.83
N SER A 433 19.35 -18.38 13.34
CA SER A 433 20.01 -17.06 13.28
C SER A 433 19.48 -16.16 12.16
N LEU A 434 18.97 -16.75 11.07
CA LEU A 434 18.27 -16.07 9.97
C LEU A 434 16.83 -15.63 10.33
N GLN A 435 16.29 -16.06 11.48
CA GLN A 435 15.01 -15.55 11.99
C GLN A 435 15.15 -14.15 12.63
N SER A 436 16.38 -13.68 12.89
CA SER A 436 16.62 -12.45 13.66
C SER A 436 16.65 -11.15 12.84
N SER A 437 16.72 -11.21 11.50
CA SER A 437 16.48 -10.02 10.66
C SER A 437 14.98 -9.79 10.49
N LYS A 438 14.30 -9.59 11.62
CA LYS A 438 13.02 -8.88 11.62
C LYS A 438 13.30 -7.50 11.03
N ILE A 439 12.74 -7.26 9.85
CA ILE A 439 12.20 -5.94 9.52
C ILE A 439 11.43 -5.52 10.75
N SER A 440 11.91 -4.52 11.47
CA SER A 440 11.26 -3.96 12.64
C SER A 440 9.81 -3.61 12.29
N PRO A 441 8.78 -4.32 12.79
CA PRO A 441 7.47 -3.75 12.89
C PRO A 441 7.45 -3.13 14.29
N SER A 442 7.73 -1.84 14.41
CA SER A 442 7.52 -1.14 15.67
C SER A 442 6.02 -1.00 15.92
N ILE A 443 5.34 -2.11 16.22
CA ILE A 443 4.02 -2.12 16.84
C ILE A 443 4.05 -3.27 17.85
N ARG A 444 4.45 -2.95 19.09
CA ARG A 444 4.16 -3.82 20.22
C ARG A 444 2.63 -3.86 20.37
N GLY A 445 2.03 -4.97 19.97
CA GLY A 445 0.72 -5.37 20.47
C GLY A 445 0.83 -5.65 21.95
N ALA A 446 0.00 -4.99 22.74
CA ALA A 446 -0.26 -5.37 24.12
C ALA A 446 -0.92 -6.75 24.12
N SER A 447 -0.46 -7.60 25.04
CA SER A 447 -1.00 -8.94 25.27
C SER A 447 -2.47 -8.84 25.65
N ILE A 448 -3.27 -9.72 25.05
CA ILE A 448 -4.63 -10.03 25.45
C ILE A 448 -4.54 -10.83 26.76
N LEU A 449 -5.06 -10.24 27.83
CA LEU A 449 -5.75 -10.91 28.93
C LEU A 449 -7.03 -10.11 29.19
#